data_AF-A0A914SK54-F1
#
_entry.id   AF-A0A914SK54-F1
#
_cell.length_a   1.000
_cell.length_b   1.000
_cell.length_c   1.000
_cell.angle_alpha   90.00
_cell.angle_beta   90.00
_cell.angle_gamma   90.00
#
_symmetry.space_group_name_H-M   'P 1'
#
loop_
_entity.id
_entity.type
_entity.pdbx_description
1 polymer ?
#
loop_
_entity_poly.entity_id
_entity_poly.type
_entity_poly.pdbx_seq_one_letter_code
_entity_poly.pdbx_strand_id
1 'polypeptide(L)'
;MTKVYSMGKSSSTAAFIPFPDEHFWNQKSWVEKFALRWLKFAIFALIVTMIFLVITQQMLNRELARENERLRSHSSGIDNELLSHPYFEKYGNEFEEFKKKFDKSYETKHEEHRRKLIFLNRMQQIDELNQDEANLLGNEYAANQFTDMTDEEIKKLLMPLDYYSNLRKHATFLRPIDNDMTETAVNHPPRFDWREKGVVTAVKTQDYQGVHCGSCWAFATAATVESAYAVAHGQLRNLSEQQLLDCNLENNACNGGDVDKAFR
;
A
#
# COMPACT_ATOMS: atom_id res chain seq x y z
N MET A 1 -93.00 -1.85 66.38
CA MET A 1 -91.94 -2.59 67.12
C MET A 1 -90.63 -2.02 66.59
N THR A 2 -89.78 -1.30 67.32
CA THR A 2 -89.18 -1.61 68.63
C THR A 2 -88.55 -0.33 69.19
N LYS A 3 -88.99 0.08 70.39
CA LYS A 3 -88.26 0.61 71.57
C LYS A 3 -87.01 1.51 71.39
N VAL A 4 -86.97 2.77 71.89
CA VAL A 4 -86.82 3.26 73.32
C VAL A 4 -85.34 3.68 73.60
N TYR A 5 -84.91 4.70 74.37
CA TYR A 5 -85.50 5.63 75.36
C TYR A 5 -84.57 6.88 75.52
N SER A 6 -85.16 7.95 76.09
CA SER A 6 -84.60 8.84 77.14
C SER A 6 -83.59 9.94 76.76
N MET A 7 -84.00 11.20 77.00
CA MET A 7 -83.09 12.26 77.45
C MET A 7 -83.71 13.04 78.62
N GLY A 8 -82.96 13.06 79.72
CA GLY A 8 -83.20 13.88 80.91
C GLY A 8 -82.05 14.87 81.11
N LYS A 9 -82.46 16.11 81.39
CA LYS A 9 -81.77 17.34 81.83
C LYS A 9 -80.37 17.23 82.48
N SER A 10 -79.54 18.25 82.26
CA SER A 10 -79.13 19.25 83.28
C SER A 10 -78.24 20.35 82.68
N SER A 11 -78.24 21.54 83.31
CA SER A 11 -77.43 22.72 82.96
C SER A 11 -76.03 22.66 83.59
N SER A 12 -75.01 23.23 82.94
CA SER A 12 -73.83 23.87 83.58
C SER A 12 -72.91 24.53 82.54
N THR A 13 -72.22 25.59 82.99
CA THR A 13 -71.28 26.54 82.36
C THR A 13 -69.96 25.98 81.81
N ALA A 14 -69.38 26.60 80.75
CA ALA A 14 -67.95 26.64 80.33
C ALA A 14 -67.87 27.18 78.88
N ALA A 15 -66.83 27.78 78.30
CA ALA A 15 -65.53 28.33 78.69
C ALA A 15 -64.99 29.12 77.48
N PHE A 16 -64.05 30.03 77.74
CA PHE A 16 -63.24 30.77 76.76
C PHE A 16 -62.40 29.81 75.88
N ILE A 17 -62.36 30.03 74.56
CA ILE A 17 -61.36 29.45 73.64
C ILE A 17 -60.87 30.58 72.73
N PRO A 18 -59.56 30.91 72.70
CA PRO A 18 -59.01 31.91 71.77
C PRO A 18 -58.77 31.27 70.40
N PHE A 19 -59.06 32.03 69.34
CA PHE A 19 -58.62 31.68 67.98
C PHE A 19 -57.21 32.23 67.69
N PRO A 20 -56.42 31.57 66.81
CA PRO A 20 -54.96 31.68 66.78
C PRO A 20 -54.42 32.78 65.85
N ASP A 21 -53.18 33.16 66.12
CA ASP A 21 -52.37 34.21 65.50
C ASP A 21 -52.36 34.27 63.96
N GLU A 22 -52.34 35.49 63.44
CA GLU A 22 -52.17 35.88 62.03
C GLU A 22 -50.75 35.61 61.47
N HIS A 23 -50.24 34.39 61.57
CA HIS A 23 -48.91 34.03 61.04
C HIS A 23 -48.92 33.38 59.63
N PHE A 24 -49.93 33.69 58.80
CA PHE A 24 -50.18 32.98 57.52
C PHE A 24 -49.97 33.78 56.22
N TRP A 25 -49.06 34.78 56.19
CA TRP A 25 -48.72 35.53 54.96
C TRP A 25 -47.22 35.54 54.60
N ASN A 26 -46.53 34.39 54.62
CA ASN A 26 -45.10 34.33 54.22
C ASN A 26 -44.66 33.17 53.31
N GLN A 27 -45.59 32.45 52.64
CA GLN A 27 -45.22 31.36 51.73
C GLN A 27 -44.80 31.82 50.31
N LYS A 28 -45.33 32.93 49.80
CA LYS A 28 -45.05 33.43 48.43
C LYS A 28 -43.61 33.92 48.25
N SER A 29 -43.10 34.59 49.28
CA SER A 29 -41.71 35.09 49.41
C SER A 29 -40.66 33.96 49.32
N TRP A 30 -40.96 32.78 49.85
CA TRP A 30 -40.01 31.67 49.90
C TRP A 30 -39.88 30.96 48.55
N VAL A 31 -40.99 30.72 47.84
CA VAL A 31 -41.01 30.09 46.51
C VAL A 31 -40.30 30.97 45.47
N GLU A 32 -40.54 32.29 45.49
CA GLU A 32 -39.87 33.24 44.59
C GLU A 32 -38.36 33.31 44.85
N LYS A 33 -37.93 33.34 46.13
CA LYS A 33 -36.51 33.31 46.50
C LYS A 33 -35.83 31.99 46.13
N PHE A 34 -36.55 30.87 46.23
CA PHE A 34 -36.06 29.55 45.83
C PHE A 34 -35.96 29.42 44.30
N ALA A 35 -36.96 29.90 43.56
CA ALA A 35 -36.94 29.96 42.10
C ALA A 35 -35.82 30.87 41.58
N LEU A 36 -35.59 32.04 42.20
CA LEU A 36 -34.45 32.90 41.86
C LEU A 36 -33.10 32.23 42.14
N ARG A 37 -32.99 31.47 43.24
CA ARG A 37 -31.77 30.70 43.57
C ARG A 37 -31.51 29.60 42.54
N TRP A 38 -32.54 28.86 42.14
CA TRP A 38 -32.44 27.84 41.09
C TRP A 38 -32.12 28.44 39.72
N LEU A 39 -32.73 29.57 39.37
CA LEU A 39 -32.42 30.28 38.13
C LEU A 39 -30.96 30.74 38.12
N LYS A 40 -30.46 31.30 39.22
CA LYS A 40 -29.05 31.67 39.37
C LYS A 40 -28.12 30.46 39.26
N PHE A 41 -28.50 29.33 39.85
CA PHE A 41 -27.73 28.08 39.76
C PHE A 41 -27.72 27.51 38.34
N ALA A 42 -28.87 27.52 37.65
CA ALA A 42 -29.00 27.08 36.27
C ALA A 42 -28.19 27.97 35.31
N ILE A 43 -28.25 29.30 35.48
CA ILE A 43 -27.42 30.25 34.73
C ILE A 43 -25.93 30.00 35.00
N PHE A 44 -25.54 29.81 36.27
CA PHE A 44 -24.16 29.50 36.62
C PHE A 44 -23.69 28.19 35.99
N ALA A 45 -24.51 27.12 36.04
CA ALA A 45 -24.21 25.84 35.41
C ALA A 45 -24.08 25.98 33.89
N LEU A 46 -24.97 26.72 33.23
CA LEU A 46 -24.87 27.01 31.79
C LEU A 46 -23.58 27.77 31.45
N ILE A 47 -23.22 28.78 32.24
CA ILE A 47 -21.97 29.53 32.07
C ILE A 47 -20.77 28.60 32.24
N VAL A 48 -20.75 27.74 33.27
CA VAL A 48 -19.65 26.78 33.49
C VAL A 48 -19.54 25.81 32.32
N THR A 49 -20.65 25.27 31.81
CA THR A 49 -20.63 24.36 30.65
C THR A 49 -20.16 25.07 29.37
N MET A 50 -20.60 26.31 29.13
CA MET A 50 -20.13 27.12 28.00
C MET A 50 -18.63 27.41 28.09
N ILE A 51 -18.13 27.77 29.28
CA ILE A 51 -16.70 27.96 29.51
C ILE A 51 -15.93 26.66 29.25
N PHE A 52 -16.43 25.53 29.75
CA PHE A 52 -15.80 24.22 29.53
C PHE A 52 -15.74 23.87 28.04
N LEU A 53 -16.84 24.07 27.29
CA LEU A 53 -16.89 23.84 25.84
C LEU A 53 -15.93 24.76 25.07
N VAL A 54 -15.82 26.02 25.45
CA VAL A 54 -14.87 26.95 24.83
C VAL A 54 -13.43 26.51 25.11
N ILE A 55 -13.12 26.08 26.34
CA ILE A 55 -11.80 25.58 26.70
C ILE A 55 -11.47 24.31 25.89
N THR A 56 -12.36 23.33 25.83
CA THR A 56 -12.11 22.09 25.07
C THR A 56 -11.97 22.36 23.58
N GLN A 57 -12.77 23.26 23.02
CA GLN A 57 -12.63 23.67 21.62
C GLN A 57 -11.28 24.37 21.36
N GLN A 58 -10.83 25.24 22.27
CA GLN A 58 -9.51 25.87 22.15
C GLN A 58 -8.37 24.86 22.27
N MET A 59 -8.49 23.85 23.15
CA MET A 59 -7.51 22.79 23.29
C MET A 59 -7.41 21.95 22.02
N LEU A 60 -8.55 21.55 21.45
CA LEU A 60 -8.60 20.80 20.18
C LEU A 60 -8.01 21.61 19.02
N ASN A 61 -8.37 22.89 18.91
CA ASN A 61 -7.83 23.77 17.87
C ASN A 61 -6.31 23.93 17.99
N ARG A 62 -5.78 24.00 19.23
CA ARG A 62 -4.33 24.06 19.47
C ARG A 62 -3.63 22.76 19.10
N GLU A 63 -4.22 21.61 19.40
CA GLU A 63 -3.67 20.31 18.99
C GLU A 63 -3.63 20.18 17.47
N LEU A 64 -4.74 20.50 16.79
CA LEU A 64 -4.80 20.49 15.33
C LEU A 64 -3.78 21.45 14.70
N ALA A 65 -3.59 22.65 15.27
CA ALA A 65 -2.59 23.59 14.79
C ALA A 65 -1.15 23.04 14.95
N ARG A 66 -0.83 22.43 16.10
CA ARG A 66 0.48 21.80 16.32
C ARG A 66 0.72 20.63 15.35
N GLU A 67 -0.30 19.82 15.10
CA GLU A 67 -0.19 18.68 14.19
C GLU A 67 0.00 19.14 12.74
N ASN A 68 -0.75 20.16 12.29
CA ASN A 68 -0.54 20.80 10.99
C ASN A 68 0.86 21.41 10.84
N GLU A 69 1.39 22.04 11.89
CA GLU A 69 2.74 22.61 11.86
C GLU A 69 3.82 21.51 11.78
N ARG A 70 3.63 20.39 12.49
CA ARG A 70 4.49 19.20 12.36
C ARG A 70 4.46 18.62 10.95
N LEU A 71 3.28 18.47 10.36
CA LEU A 71 3.13 17.96 8.98
C LEU A 71 3.79 18.88 7.96
N ARG A 72 3.65 20.21 8.10
CA ARG A 72 4.33 21.19 7.25
C ARG A 72 5.85 21.13 7.38
N SER A 73 6.36 21.05 8.61
CA SER A 73 7.78 20.89 8.87
C SER A 73 8.32 19.60 8.24
N HIS A 74 7.60 18.49 8.39
CA HIS A 74 7.97 17.21 7.78
C HIS A 74 7.96 17.27 6.24
N SER A 75 6.91 17.83 5.63
CA SER A 75 6.84 18.02 4.18
C SER A 75 7.96 18.91 3.67
N SER A 76 8.26 20.02 4.34
CA SER A 76 9.36 20.92 3.97
C SER A 76 10.73 20.23 4.08
N GLY A 77 10.91 19.33 5.06
CA GLY A 77 12.12 18.52 5.18
C GLY A 77 12.28 17.55 4.01
N ILE A 78 11.19 16.87 3.63
CA ILE A 78 11.12 15.97 2.47
C ILE A 78 11.45 16.72 1.17
N ASP A 79 10.84 17.89 0.95
CA ASP A 79 11.06 18.68 -0.26
C ASP A 79 12.52 19.17 -0.33
N ASN A 80 13.11 19.57 0.81
CA ASN A 80 14.51 19.97 0.88
C ASN A 80 15.47 18.82 0.56
N GLU A 81 15.18 17.59 0.99
CA GLU A 81 16.00 16.41 0.67
C GLU A 81 16.06 16.19 -0.84
N LEU A 82 14.89 16.17 -1.50
CA LEU A 82 14.82 16.06 -2.97
C LEU A 82 15.54 17.19 -3.68
N LEU A 83 15.26 18.45 -3.31
CA LEU A 83 15.83 19.63 -3.96
C LEU A 83 17.34 19.72 -3.78
N SER A 84 17.88 19.14 -2.70
CA SER A 84 19.33 19.07 -2.46
C SER A 84 20.04 17.96 -3.25
N HIS A 85 19.30 17.04 -3.86
CA HIS A 85 19.89 15.93 -4.60
C HIS A 85 20.59 16.45 -5.87
N PRO A 86 21.87 16.11 -6.14
CA PRO A 86 22.66 16.71 -7.23
C PRO A 86 22.04 16.59 -8.63
N TYR A 87 21.28 15.51 -8.84
CA TYR A 87 20.62 15.21 -10.11
C TYR A 87 19.14 15.65 -10.17
N PHE A 88 18.62 16.32 -9.14
CA PHE A 88 17.22 16.77 -9.12
C PHE A 88 16.93 17.78 -10.23
N GLU A 89 17.81 18.75 -10.48
CA GLU A 89 17.59 19.75 -11.53
C GLU A 89 17.49 19.11 -12.92
N LYS A 90 18.27 18.05 -13.16
CA LYS A 90 18.30 17.32 -14.44
C LYS A 90 17.10 16.38 -14.58
N TYR A 91 16.85 15.54 -13.58
CA TYR A 91 15.92 14.40 -13.68
C TYR A 91 14.65 14.52 -12.83
N GLY A 92 14.49 15.59 -12.05
CA GLY A 92 13.38 15.76 -11.11
C GLY A 92 12.00 15.77 -11.78
N ASN A 93 11.91 16.24 -13.03
CA ASN A 93 10.68 16.23 -13.83
C ASN A 93 10.45 14.90 -14.56
N GLU A 94 11.53 14.19 -14.92
CA GLU A 94 11.43 12.90 -15.63
C GLU A 94 10.79 11.81 -14.77
N PHE A 95 10.83 11.95 -13.44
CA PHE A 95 10.13 11.01 -12.55
C PHE A 95 8.60 10.96 -12.81
N GLU A 96 7.98 12.09 -13.17
CA GLU A 96 6.56 12.12 -13.51
C GLU A 96 6.27 11.40 -14.83
N GLU A 97 7.17 11.50 -15.80
CA GLU A 97 7.08 10.79 -17.07
C GLU A 97 7.35 9.29 -16.89
N PHE A 98 8.34 8.93 -16.07
CA PHE A 98 8.63 7.58 -15.64
C PHE A 98 7.40 6.91 -15.03
N LYS A 99 6.73 7.58 -14.08
CA LYS A 99 5.51 7.03 -13.46
C LYS A 99 4.43 6.76 -14.49
N LYS A 100 4.20 7.68 -15.43
CA LYS A 100 3.22 7.50 -16.50
C LYS A 100 3.59 6.37 -17.45
N LYS A 101 4.87 6.27 -17.83
CA LYS A 101 5.37 5.29 -18.79
C LYS A 101 5.26 3.86 -18.26
N PHE A 102 5.48 3.66 -16.97
CA PHE A 102 5.49 2.33 -16.33
C PHE A 102 4.32 2.11 -15.37
N ASP A 103 3.26 2.91 -15.50
CA ASP A 103 2.02 2.83 -14.71
C ASP A 103 2.28 2.72 -13.19
N LYS A 104 3.18 3.56 -12.68
CA LYS A 104 3.61 3.54 -11.29
C LYS A 104 2.62 4.33 -10.43
N SER A 105 2.17 3.69 -9.38
CA SER A 105 1.40 4.30 -8.28
C SER A 105 2.01 3.89 -6.95
N TYR A 106 2.04 4.82 -5.99
CA TYR A 106 2.58 4.59 -4.66
C TYR A 106 1.51 4.84 -3.61
N GLU A 107 1.48 4.00 -2.58
CA GLU A 107 0.44 4.02 -1.55
C GLU A 107 0.45 5.33 -0.74
N THR A 108 1.64 5.88 -0.48
CA THR A 108 1.81 7.08 0.33
C THR A 108 2.74 8.08 -0.33
N LYS A 109 2.60 9.36 0.04
CA LYS A 109 3.54 10.41 -0.37
C LYS A 109 4.96 10.17 0.12
N HIS A 110 5.10 9.52 1.29
CA HIS A 110 6.41 9.14 1.83
C HIS A 110 7.09 8.09 0.96
N GLU A 111 6.34 7.07 0.50
CA GLU A 111 6.89 6.07 -0.42
C GLU A 111 7.19 6.68 -1.79
N GLU A 112 6.31 7.53 -2.34
CA GLU A 112 6.58 8.25 -3.58
C GLU A 112 7.87 9.08 -3.51
N HIS A 113 8.08 9.79 -2.39
CA HIS A 113 9.30 10.53 -2.12
C HIS A 113 10.54 9.63 -2.13
N ARG A 114 10.48 8.51 -1.38
CA ARG A 114 11.57 7.53 -1.34
C ARG A 114 11.88 6.96 -2.72
N ARG A 115 10.84 6.64 -3.51
CA ARG A 115 10.97 6.11 -4.89
C ARG A 115 11.59 7.12 -5.83
N LYS A 116 11.25 8.41 -5.68
CA LYS A 116 11.87 9.50 -6.43
C LYS A 116 13.36 9.65 -6.11
N LEU A 117 13.74 9.55 -4.83
CA LEU A 117 15.16 9.55 -4.45
C LEU A 117 15.93 8.37 -5.05
N ILE A 118 15.35 7.16 -5.02
CA ILE A 118 15.96 5.98 -5.66
C ILE A 118 16.11 6.22 -7.17
N PHE A 119 15.05 6.70 -7.83
CA PHE A 119 15.08 7.03 -9.25
C PHE A 119 16.21 8.02 -9.60
N LEU A 120 16.34 9.11 -8.86
CA LEU A 120 17.40 10.10 -9.10
C LEU A 120 18.81 9.50 -8.95
N ASN A 121 19.02 8.66 -7.93
CA ASN A 121 20.28 7.93 -7.75
C ASN A 121 20.56 6.95 -8.90
N ARG A 122 19.53 6.27 -9.43
CA ARG A 122 19.70 5.38 -10.59
C ARG A 122 19.97 6.14 -11.88
N MET A 123 19.32 7.28 -12.09
CA MET A 123 19.60 8.12 -13.26
C MET A 123 21.03 8.67 -13.24
N GLN A 124 21.54 9.02 -12.05
CA GLN A 124 22.96 9.33 -11.89
C GLN A 124 23.85 8.14 -12.29
N GLN A 125 23.56 6.93 -11.79
CA GLN A 125 24.34 5.73 -12.16
C GLN A 125 24.29 5.44 -13.67
N ILE A 126 23.12 5.63 -14.30
CA ILE A 126 22.95 5.47 -15.75
C ILE A 126 23.85 6.47 -16.51
N ASP A 127 23.87 7.73 -16.11
CA ASP A 127 24.74 8.74 -16.72
C ASP A 127 26.23 8.40 -16.57
N GLU A 128 26.64 7.98 -15.38
CA GLU A 128 28.03 7.60 -15.10
C GLU A 128 28.44 6.39 -15.94
N LEU A 129 27.58 5.37 -16.06
CA LEU A 129 27.83 4.19 -16.90
C LEU A 129 27.92 4.55 -18.38
N ASN A 130 27.07 5.45 -18.86
CA ASN A 130 27.05 5.87 -20.26
C ASN A 130 28.20 6.82 -20.64
N GLN A 131 28.88 7.43 -19.68
CA GLN A 131 30.06 8.26 -19.93
C GLN A 131 31.34 7.45 -20.07
N ASP A 132 31.40 6.24 -19.50
CA ASP A 132 32.57 5.38 -19.56
C ASP A 132 32.49 4.42 -20.76
N GLU A 133 32.98 4.87 -21.92
CA GLU A 133 33.03 4.08 -23.16
C GLU A 133 33.74 2.73 -22.99
N ALA A 134 34.69 2.62 -22.06
CA ALA A 134 35.38 1.36 -21.77
C ALA A 134 34.48 0.36 -21.04
N ASN A 135 33.58 0.84 -20.18
CA ASN A 135 32.61 0.00 -19.48
C ASN A 135 31.39 -0.35 -20.35
N LEU A 136 31.07 0.47 -21.36
CA LEU A 136 29.92 0.22 -22.20
C LEU A 136 30.02 -1.12 -22.94
N LEU A 137 31.21 -1.53 -23.42
CA LEU A 137 31.38 -2.75 -24.23
C LEU A 137 30.32 -2.87 -25.37
N GLY A 138 29.89 -1.73 -25.92
CA GLY A 138 28.83 -1.64 -26.93
C GLY A 138 27.39 -1.62 -26.40
N ASN A 139 27.18 -1.48 -25.09
CA ASN A 139 25.87 -1.33 -24.46
C ASN A 139 25.50 0.15 -24.25
N GLU A 140 24.24 0.39 -23.95
CA GLU A 140 23.70 1.69 -23.51
C GLU A 140 22.72 1.43 -22.37
N TYR A 141 22.79 2.25 -21.32
CA TYR A 141 21.91 2.15 -20.16
C TYR A 141 20.82 3.22 -20.23
N ALA A 142 19.59 2.86 -19.88
CA ALA A 142 18.47 3.77 -19.88
C ALA A 142 17.46 3.41 -18.78
N ALA A 143 16.61 4.37 -18.41
CA ALA A 143 15.54 4.15 -17.46
C ALA A 143 14.56 3.08 -17.96
N ASN A 144 14.26 2.11 -17.10
CA ASN A 144 13.30 1.03 -17.34
C ASN A 144 12.39 0.86 -16.12
N GLN A 145 11.42 -0.04 -16.16
CA GLN A 145 10.42 -0.22 -15.10
C GLN A 145 10.99 -0.51 -13.70
N PHE A 146 12.29 -0.78 -13.58
CA PHE A 146 12.99 -1.10 -12.33
C PHE A 146 13.83 0.06 -11.79
N THR A 147 13.87 1.22 -12.45
CA THR A 147 14.71 2.37 -12.08
C THR A 147 14.35 2.98 -10.72
N ASP A 148 13.16 2.74 -10.18
CA ASP A 148 12.75 3.19 -8.84
C ASP A 148 12.94 2.11 -7.75
N MET A 149 13.68 1.03 -8.04
CA MET A 149 13.94 -0.08 -7.12
C MET A 149 15.39 -0.12 -6.61
N THR A 150 15.56 -0.55 -5.36
CA THR A 150 16.90 -0.83 -4.79
C THR A 150 17.46 -2.16 -5.30
N ASP A 151 18.77 -2.37 -5.15
CA ASP A 151 19.39 -3.63 -5.55
C ASP A 151 18.82 -4.83 -4.77
N GLU A 152 18.46 -4.62 -3.50
CA GLU A 152 17.84 -5.64 -2.66
C GLU A 152 16.43 -5.99 -3.13
N GLU A 153 15.66 -5.01 -3.58
CA GLU A 153 14.35 -5.22 -4.17
C GLU A 153 14.47 -6.02 -5.47
N ILE A 154 15.40 -5.63 -6.36
CA ILE A 154 15.67 -6.36 -7.60
C ILE A 154 16.15 -7.78 -7.33
N LYS A 155 17.07 -7.99 -6.40
CA LYS A 155 17.55 -9.33 -6.01
C LYS A 155 16.41 -10.24 -5.55
N LYS A 156 15.36 -9.70 -4.94
CA LYS A 156 14.17 -10.48 -4.55
C LYS A 156 13.28 -10.85 -5.73
N LEU A 157 13.36 -10.13 -6.84
CA LEU A 157 12.71 -10.49 -8.12
C LEU A 157 13.53 -11.53 -8.90
N LEU A 158 14.80 -11.72 -8.56
CA LEU A 158 15.66 -12.67 -9.25
C LEU A 158 15.70 -13.99 -8.50
N MET A 159 15.68 -15.09 -9.26
CA MET A 159 15.99 -16.39 -8.69
C MET A 159 17.45 -16.41 -8.18
N PRO A 160 17.72 -17.05 -7.03
CA PRO A 160 19.07 -17.13 -6.48
C PRO A 160 20.09 -17.73 -7.47
N LEU A 161 21.31 -17.19 -7.53
CA LEU A 161 22.35 -17.66 -8.47
C LEU A 161 22.73 -19.13 -8.24
N ASP A 162 22.73 -19.56 -6.97
CA ASP A 162 23.01 -20.93 -6.57
C ASP A 162 21.96 -21.90 -7.12
N TYR A 163 20.69 -21.49 -7.19
CA TYR A 163 19.62 -22.26 -7.84
C TYR A 163 20.00 -22.66 -9.27
N TYR A 164 20.34 -21.68 -10.12
CA TYR A 164 20.74 -21.93 -11.51
C TYR A 164 22.05 -22.72 -11.63
N SER A 165 23.02 -22.46 -10.74
CA SER A 165 24.30 -23.18 -10.75
C SER A 165 24.12 -24.69 -10.52
N ASN A 166 23.09 -25.07 -9.74
CA ASN A 166 22.78 -26.46 -9.45
C ASN A 166 21.96 -27.12 -10.56
N LEU A 167 21.08 -26.39 -11.26
CA LEU A 167 20.34 -26.94 -12.43
C LEU A 167 21.30 -27.51 -13.49
N ARG A 168 22.38 -26.80 -13.82
CA ARG A 168 23.36 -27.24 -14.83
C ARG A 168 24.07 -28.55 -14.47
N LYS A 169 24.27 -28.84 -13.18
CA LYS A 169 24.95 -30.08 -12.73
C LYS A 169 24.10 -31.32 -12.99
N HIS A 170 22.77 -31.15 -13.06
CA HIS A 170 21.82 -32.25 -13.21
C HIS A 170 21.16 -32.28 -14.60
N ALA A 171 21.57 -31.40 -15.52
CA ALA A 171 21.04 -31.33 -16.86
C ALA A 171 21.36 -32.61 -17.64
N THR A 172 20.36 -33.47 -17.85
CA THR A 172 20.53 -34.75 -18.57
C THR A 172 20.33 -34.65 -20.08
N PHE A 173 19.81 -33.52 -20.58
CA PHE A 173 19.54 -33.27 -22.01
C PHE A 173 20.74 -32.71 -22.77
N LEU A 174 21.75 -32.17 -22.06
CA LEU A 174 23.02 -31.84 -22.67
C LEU A 174 23.76 -33.15 -22.92
N ARG A 175 23.61 -33.70 -24.14
CA ARG A 175 24.53 -34.74 -24.59
C ARG A 175 25.95 -34.19 -24.42
N PRO A 176 26.89 -34.95 -23.82
CA PRO A 176 28.29 -34.66 -23.98
C PRO A 176 28.54 -34.44 -25.48
N ILE A 177 29.25 -33.36 -25.83
CA ILE A 177 29.68 -33.18 -27.21
C ILE A 177 30.47 -34.44 -27.53
N ASP A 178 29.92 -35.31 -28.38
CA ASP A 178 30.70 -36.42 -28.91
C ASP A 178 31.83 -35.75 -29.69
N ASN A 179 33.06 -35.94 -29.23
CA ASN A 179 34.26 -35.51 -29.95
C ASN A 179 34.37 -36.16 -31.35
N ASP A 180 33.45 -37.07 -31.68
CA ASP A 180 33.27 -37.73 -32.97
C ASP A 180 32.23 -37.05 -33.89
N MET A 181 31.62 -35.94 -33.46
CA MET A 181 31.14 -34.95 -34.42
C MET A 181 32.39 -34.29 -35.02
N THR A 182 33.03 -35.01 -35.93
CA THR A 182 33.75 -34.37 -37.03
C THR A 182 32.83 -33.25 -37.50
N GLU A 183 33.32 -32.02 -37.43
CA GLU A 183 32.74 -30.90 -38.14
C GLU A 183 32.58 -31.35 -39.59
N THR A 184 31.43 -31.94 -39.93
CA THR A 184 30.83 -31.56 -41.19
C THR A 184 30.76 -30.06 -41.06
N ALA A 185 31.61 -29.37 -41.83
CA ALA A 185 31.70 -27.93 -41.87
C ALA A 185 30.33 -27.41 -42.33
N VAL A 186 29.37 -27.41 -41.42
CA VAL A 186 28.08 -26.79 -41.59
C VAL A 186 28.44 -25.32 -41.58
N ASN A 187 28.49 -24.74 -42.78
CA ASN A 187 28.66 -23.31 -42.97
C ASN A 187 27.49 -22.59 -42.31
N HIS A 188 27.62 -22.33 -41.01
CA HIS A 188 26.69 -21.50 -40.27
C HIS A 188 26.83 -20.06 -40.77
N PRO A 189 25.71 -19.33 -40.90
CA PRO A 189 25.79 -17.95 -41.30
C PRO A 189 26.51 -17.13 -40.20
N PRO A 190 27.24 -16.07 -40.57
CA PRO A 190 27.93 -15.21 -39.60
C PRO A 190 26.96 -14.46 -38.66
N ARG A 191 25.68 -14.40 -39.02
CA ARG A 191 24.59 -13.87 -38.20
C ARG A 191 23.34 -14.74 -38.38
N PHE A 192 22.67 -15.04 -37.28
CA PHE A 192 21.43 -15.80 -37.28
C PHE A 192 20.47 -15.24 -36.22
N ASP A 193 19.20 -15.05 -36.60
CA ASP A 193 18.15 -14.57 -35.71
C ASP A 193 16.82 -15.29 -36.03
N TRP A 194 16.28 -16.04 -35.06
CA TRP A 194 15.00 -16.73 -35.21
C TRP A 194 13.81 -15.77 -35.39
N ARG A 195 13.91 -14.52 -34.91
CA ARG A 195 12.87 -13.50 -35.10
C ARG A 195 12.69 -13.16 -36.59
N GLU A 196 13.79 -13.12 -37.34
CA GLU A 196 13.77 -12.89 -38.80
C GLU A 196 13.10 -14.05 -39.56
N LYS A 197 12.89 -15.20 -38.92
CA LYS A 197 12.15 -16.35 -39.47
C LYS A 197 10.68 -16.38 -39.09
N GLY A 198 10.20 -15.44 -38.26
CA GLY A 198 8.80 -15.39 -37.83
C GLY A 198 8.39 -16.54 -36.92
N VAL A 199 9.35 -17.16 -36.21
CA VAL A 199 9.09 -18.30 -35.31
C VAL A 199 9.20 -17.93 -33.83
N VAL A 200 9.24 -16.64 -33.50
CA VAL A 200 9.34 -16.13 -32.12
C VAL A 200 8.13 -15.25 -31.83
N THR A 201 7.43 -15.51 -30.73
CA THR A 201 6.28 -14.70 -30.31
C THR A 201 6.69 -13.32 -29.81
N ALA A 202 5.71 -12.45 -29.58
CA ALA A 202 5.95 -11.18 -28.90
C ALA A 202 6.54 -11.40 -27.49
N VAL A 203 7.31 -10.42 -27.01
CA VAL A 203 7.82 -10.39 -25.64
C VAL A 203 6.65 -10.35 -24.66
N LYS A 204 6.72 -11.17 -23.62
CA LYS A 204 5.71 -11.29 -22.57
C LYS A 204 6.28 -10.78 -21.24
N THR A 205 5.41 -10.54 -20.25
CA THR A 205 5.81 -10.20 -18.88
C THR A 205 5.43 -11.33 -17.92
N GLN A 206 6.33 -11.62 -16.99
CA GLN A 206 6.09 -12.58 -15.90
C GLN A 206 5.44 -11.93 -14.66
N ASP A 207 5.30 -10.60 -14.68
CA ASP A 207 4.62 -9.85 -13.63
C ASP A 207 3.12 -9.77 -13.93
N TYR A 208 2.28 -9.97 -12.92
CA TYR A 208 0.84 -9.84 -13.03
C TYR A 208 0.31 -8.85 -12.00
N GLN A 209 -0.38 -7.80 -12.45
CA GLN A 209 -0.95 -6.75 -11.58
C GLN A 209 0.06 -6.12 -10.59
N GLY A 210 1.31 -5.94 -11.03
CA GLY A 210 2.38 -5.39 -10.19
C GLY A 210 2.97 -6.39 -9.18
N VAL A 211 2.52 -7.65 -9.20
CA VAL A 211 3.08 -8.73 -8.40
C VAL A 211 4.05 -9.54 -9.26
N HIS A 212 5.29 -9.62 -8.77
CA HIS A 212 6.31 -10.43 -9.40
C HIS A 212 6.09 -11.92 -9.11
N CYS A 213 6.21 -12.74 -10.15
CA CYS A 213 6.17 -14.19 -10.07
C CYS A 213 7.48 -14.74 -10.64
N GLY A 214 8.18 -15.60 -9.90
CA GLY A 214 9.40 -16.29 -10.33
C GLY A 214 9.15 -17.38 -11.36
N SER A 215 8.35 -17.09 -12.39
CA SER A 215 7.87 -18.01 -13.42
C SER A 215 8.72 -18.01 -14.69
N CYS A 216 9.90 -17.39 -14.68
CA CYS A 216 10.81 -17.30 -15.84
C CYS A 216 11.09 -18.67 -16.49
N TRP A 217 11.11 -19.74 -15.70
CA TRP A 217 11.23 -21.12 -16.18
C TRP A 217 10.07 -21.53 -17.10
N ALA A 218 8.83 -21.19 -16.74
CA ALA A 218 7.65 -21.49 -17.53
C ALA A 218 7.62 -20.71 -18.84
N PHE A 219 7.99 -19.42 -18.80
CA PHE A 219 8.13 -18.59 -20.00
C PHE A 219 9.21 -19.11 -20.95
N ALA A 220 10.37 -19.51 -20.42
CA ALA A 220 11.45 -20.07 -21.22
C ALA A 220 11.04 -21.40 -21.88
N THR A 221 10.36 -22.28 -21.14
CA THR A 221 9.82 -23.54 -21.68
C THR A 221 8.80 -23.27 -22.77
N ALA A 222 7.78 -22.45 -22.50
CA ALA A 222 6.72 -22.14 -23.46
C ALA A 222 7.30 -21.55 -24.76
N ALA A 223 8.16 -20.53 -24.66
CA ALA A 223 8.79 -19.88 -25.83
C ALA A 223 9.63 -20.86 -26.67
N THR A 224 10.28 -21.82 -26.03
CA THR A 224 11.05 -22.86 -26.72
C THR A 224 10.13 -23.80 -27.50
N VAL A 225 9.04 -24.26 -26.89
CA VAL A 225 8.05 -25.14 -27.53
C VAL A 225 7.33 -24.40 -28.66
N GLU A 226 6.94 -23.14 -28.46
CA GLU A 226 6.34 -22.28 -29.49
C GLU A 226 7.23 -22.20 -30.74
N SER A 227 8.51 -21.92 -30.54
CA SER A 227 9.49 -21.79 -31.62
C SER A 227 9.73 -23.12 -32.33
N ALA A 228 9.93 -24.20 -31.58
CA ALA A 228 10.13 -25.53 -32.15
C ALA A 228 8.91 -26.00 -32.96
N TYR A 229 7.71 -25.75 -32.44
CA TYR A 229 6.46 -26.07 -33.14
C TYR A 229 6.34 -25.27 -34.44
N ALA A 230 6.64 -23.97 -34.40
CA ALA A 230 6.60 -23.10 -35.58
C ALA A 230 7.61 -23.52 -36.65
N VAL A 231 8.82 -23.93 -36.26
CA VAL A 231 9.84 -24.46 -37.19
C VAL A 231 9.36 -25.75 -37.86
N ALA A 232 8.75 -26.66 -37.10
CA ALA A 232 8.32 -27.96 -37.61
C ALA A 232 7.04 -27.89 -38.47
N HIS A 233 6.10 -27.00 -38.13
CA HIS A 233 4.75 -26.98 -38.71
C HIS A 233 4.45 -25.70 -39.52
N GLY A 234 5.36 -24.73 -39.54
CA GLY A 234 5.15 -23.45 -40.20
C GLY A 234 4.10 -22.56 -39.53
N GLN A 235 3.74 -22.83 -38.27
CA GLN A 235 2.69 -22.10 -37.56
C GLN A 235 3.16 -21.63 -36.18
N LEU A 236 3.21 -20.31 -35.99
CA LEU A 236 3.49 -19.71 -34.69
C LEU A 236 2.24 -19.74 -33.80
N ARG A 237 2.38 -20.31 -32.61
CA ARG A 237 1.34 -20.38 -31.59
C ARG A 237 1.81 -19.61 -30.36
N ASN A 238 0.86 -19.01 -29.64
CA ASN A 238 1.10 -18.43 -28.32
C ASN A 238 0.55 -19.43 -27.30
N LEU A 239 1.44 -20.11 -26.59
CA LEU A 239 1.15 -21.16 -25.61
C LEU A 239 0.97 -20.57 -24.21
N SER A 240 0.43 -21.38 -23.29
CA SER A 240 0.08 -20.96 -21.93
C SER A 240 1.19 -21.27 -20.94
N GLU A 241 1.82 -20.24 -20.39
CA GLU A 241 2.71 -20.38 -19.23
C GLU A 241 1.93 -20.78 -17.97
N GLN A 242 0.68 -20.30 -17.83
CA GLN A 242 -0.16 -20.62 -16.68
C GLN A 242 -0.44 -22.12 -16.56
N GLN A 243 -0.58 -22.83 -17.68
CA GLN A 243 -0.70 -24.29 -17.67
C GLN A 243 0.51 -24.96 -17.00
N LEU A 244 1.73 -24.47 -17.27
CA LEU A 244 2.93 -24.99 -16.60
C LEU A 244 2.92 -24.66 -15.11
N LEU A 245 2.52 -23.43 -14.73
CA LEU A 245 2.42 -23.03 -13.33
C LEU A 245 1.42 -23.87 -12.53
N ASP A 246 0.30 -24.23 -13.15
CA ASP A 246 -0.79 -24.96 -12.49
C ASP A 246 -0.59 -26.48 -12.47
N CYS A 247 0.06 -27.03 -13.51
CA CYS A 247 0.08 -28.48 -13.75
C CYS A 247 1.46 -29.14 -13.58
N ASN A 248 2.57 -28.40 -13.64
CA ASN A 248 3.89 -29.00 -13.44
C ASN A 248 4.17 -29.17 -11.94
N LEU A 249 3.89 -30.36 -11.42
CA LEU A 249 4.00 -30.68 -10.00
C LEU A 249 5.45 -30.84 -9.50
N GLU A 250 6.44 -30.85 -10.40
CA GLU A 250 7.87 -30.97 -10.04
C GLU A 250 8.57 -29.62 -9.81
N ASN A 251 7.89 -28.53 -10.19
CA ASN A 251 8.30 -27.15 -10.02
C ASN A 251 7.41 -26.42 -9.01
N ASN A 252 7.82 -25.21 -8.59
CA ASN A 252 7.19 -24.49 -7.48
C ASN A 252 6.44 -23.24 -7.95
N ALA A 253 5.83 -23.28 -9.14
CA ALA A 253 5.11 -22.16 -9.73
C ALA A 253 5.90 -20.83 -9.66
N CYS A 254 5.39 -19.85 -8.91
CA CYS A 254 6.03 -18.54 -8.73
C CYS A 254 7.27 -18.52 -7.82
N ASN A 255 7.57 -19.62 -7.11
CA ASN A 255 8.77 -19.74 -6.27
C ASN A 255 9.95 -20.35 -7.04
N GLY A 256 9.86 -20.43 -8.37
CA GLY A 256 10.91 -20.94 -9.24
C GLY A 256 10.70 -22.36 -9.72
N GLY A 257 11.45 -22.71 -10.76
CA GLY A 257 11.35 -24.00 -11.44
C GLY A 257 12.52 -24.23 -12.40
N ASP A 258 12.64 -25.49 -12.82
CA ASP A 258 13.60 -25.98 -13.78
C ASP A 258 12.90 -26.20 -15.13
N VAL A 259 13.50 -25.65 -16.18
CA VAL A 259 13.04 -25.78 -17.57
C VAL A 259 13.08 -27.25 -18.03
N ASP A 260 14.04 -28.05 -17.57
CA ASP A 260 14.14 -29.48 -17.95
C ASP A 260 12.94 -30.28 -17.43
N LYS A 261 12.58 -30.08 -16.15
CA LYS A 261 11.37 -30.67 -15.56
C LYS A 261 10.10 -30.23 -16.24
N ALA A 262 10.09 -29.02 -16.81
CA ALA A 262 8.93 -28.49 -17.51
C ALA A 262 8.75 -29.09 -18.92
N PHE A 263 9.82 -29.64 -19.53
CA PHE A 263 9.74 -30.32 -20.83
C PHE A 263 9.30 -31.79 -20.73
N ARG A 264 9.45 -32.42 -19.57
CA ARG A 264 9.10 -33.83 -19.31
C ARG A 264 7.62 -33.98 -19.02
#